data_AF-A0A9E3WD23-F1
#
_entry.id   AF-A0A9E3WD23-F1
#
_cell.length_a   1.000
_cell.length_b   1.000
_cell.length_c   1.000
_cell.angle_alpha   90.00
_cell.angle_beta   90.00
_cell.angle_gamma   90.00
#
_symmetry.space_group_name_H-M   'P 1'
#
loop_
_entity.id
_entity.type
_entity.pdbx_description
1 polymer ?
#
loop_
_entity_poly.entity_id
_entity_poly.type
_entity_poly.pdbx_seq_one_letter_code
_entity_poly.pdbx_strand_id
1 'polypeptide(L)' 'MKDGGGMAKSTTKFVCRECGFESSKWMGRCPNCDSWNSFEEE' A
#
# COMPACT_ATOMS: atom_id res chain seq x y z
N MET A 1 17.61 32.13 -1.24
CA MET A 1 18.25 30.82 -1.04
C MET A 1 17.19 29.73 -1.16
N LYS A 2 17.55 28.63 -1.83
CA LYS A 2 16.95 27.27 -1.93
C LYS A 2 15.79 26.96 -0.99
N ASP A 3 14.70 26.40 -1.53
CA ASP A 3 14.06 25.20 -0.97
C ASP A 3 13.17 24.52 -2.03
N GLY A 4 13.77 23.56 -2.75
CA GLY A 4 13.05 22.63 -3.61
C GLY A 4 12.46 21.52 -2.75
N GLY A 5 11.16 21.64 -2.45
CA GLY A 5 10.37 20.61 -1.78
C GLY A 5 10.24 19.38 -2.67
N GLY A 6 10.63 18.23 -2.13
CA GLY A 6 10.65 16.94 -2.83
C GLY A 6 9.28 16.50 -3.31
N MET A 7 9.23 16.01 -4.55
CA MET A 7 8.08 15.32 -5.09
C MET A 7 7.91 14.00 -4.33
N ALA A 8 6.90 13.94 -3.47
CA ALA A 8 6.43 12.70 -2.87
C ALA A 8 6.09 11.76 -4.03
N LYS A 9 6.98 10.81 -4.30
CA LYS A 9 6.69 9.71 -5.22
C LYS A 9 5.45 9.05 -4.66
N SER A 10 4.33 9.18 -5.36
CA SER A 10 3.07 8.51 -5.05
C SER A 10 3.33 7.01 -5.14
N THR A 11 3.84 6.44 -4.05
CA THR A 11 3.98 5.00 -3.91
C THR A 11 2.57 4.50 -3.71
N THR A 12 2.02 3.85 -4.73
CA THR A 12 0.75 3.15 -4.60
C THR A 12 0.90 2.16 -3.45
N LYS A 13 0.17 2.38 -2.37
CA LYS A 13 0.13 1.46 -1.25
C LYS A 13 -1.10 0.59 -1.43
N PHE A 14 -0.96 -0.68 -1.11
CA PHE A 14 -2.04 -1.65 -1.12
C PHE A 14 -2.28 -2.07 0.31
N VAL A 15 -3.44 -1.74 0.85
CA VAL A 15 -3.80 -2.03 2.24
C VAL A 15 -4.82 -3.16 2.25
N CYS A 16 -4.61 -4.15 3.10
CA CYS A 16 -5.57 -5.23 3.28
C CYS A 16 -6.75 -4.76 4.13
N ARG A 17 -7.96 -4.68 3.58
CA ARG A 17 -9.18 -4.28 4.30
C ARG A 17 -9.61 -5.20 5.44
N GLU A 18 -9.14 -6.45 5.44
CA GLU A 18 -9.52 -7.44 6.46
C GLU A 18 -8.66 -7.34 7.72
N CYS A 19 -7.38 -6.95 7.58
CA CYS A 19 -6.44 -6.93 8.71
C CYS A 19 -5.58 -5.67 8.83
N GLY A 20 -5.61 -4.76 7.84
CA GLY A 20 -4.82 -3.53 7.79
C GLY A 20 -3.39 -3.69 7.25
N PHE A 21 -3.05 -4.83 6.65
CA PHE A 21 -1.68 -5.06 6.14
C PHE A 21 -1.35 -4.18 4.92
N GLU A 22 -0.36 -3.30 5.04
CA GLU A 22 0.13 -2.44 3.96
C GLU A 22 1.25 -3.12 3.15
N SER A 23 1.17 -3.05 1.82
CA SER A 23 2.16 -3.55 0.88
C SER A 23 2.37 -2.57 -0.26
N SER A 24 3.60 -2.43 -0.76
CA SER A 24 3.88 -1.61 -1.95
C SER A 24 3.54 -2.32 -3.27
N LYS A 25 2.94 -3.51 -3.21
CA LYS A 25 2.53 -4.31 -4.37
C LYS A 25 1.31 -5.15 -4.04
N TRP A 26 0.36 -5.22 -4.98
CA TRP A 26 -0.78 -6.13 -4.90
C TRP A 26 -0.31 -7.60 -4.90
N MET A 27 -0.65 -8.35 -3.85
CA MET A 27 -0.24 -9.75 -3.68
C MET A 27 -1.38 -10.77 -3.88
N GLY A 28 -2.62 -10.34 -4.14
CA GLY A 28 -3.77 -11.21 -4.42
C GLY A 28 -4.33 -11.89 -3.17
N ARG A 29 -3.43 -12.48 -2.38
CA ARG A 29 -3.66 -13.07 -1.06
C ARG A 29 -2.84 -12.32 -0.01
N CYS A 30 -3.48 -11.94 1.09
CA CYS A 30 -2.82 -11.27 2.20
C CYS A 30 -1.90 -12.23 2.96
N PRO A 31 -0.61 -11.93 3.18
CA PRO A 31 0.28 -12.78 3.98
C PRO A 31 0.00 -12.70 5.48
N ASN A 32 -0.74 -11.69 5.93
CA ASN A 32 -1.04 -11.47 7.35
C ASN A 32 -2.29 -12.23 7.81
N CYS A 33 -3.39 -12.14 7.05
CA CYS A 33 -4.68 -12.76 7.41
C CYS A 33 -5.13 -13.86 6.44
N ASP A 34 -4.32 -14.18 5.42
CA ASP A 34 -4.62 -15.19 4.40
C ASP A 34 -5.81 -14.86 3.47
N SER A 35 -6.42 -13.68 3.61
CA SER A 35 -7.59 -13.29 2.83
C SER A 35 -7.27 -12.99 1.36
N TRP A 36 -8.14 -13.45 0.48
CA TRP A 36 -8.07 -13.22 -0.96
C TRP A 36 -8.93 -12.02 -1.35
N ASN A 37 -8.50 -11.25 -2.36
CA ASN A 37 -9.23 -10.08 -2.87
C ASN A 37 -9.47 -8.98 -1.81
N SER A 38 -8.65 -8.94 -0.77
CA SER A 38 -8.78 -7.97 0.33
C SER A 38 -7.83 -6.79 0.23
N PHE A 39 -6.92 -6.76 -0.75
CA PHE A 39 -6.03 -5.62 -0.96
C PHE A 39 -6.76 -4.51 -1.72
N GLU A 40 -6.74 -3.30 -1.17
CA GLU A 40 -7.30 -2.08 -1.76
C GLU A 40 -6.18 -1.04 -1.92
N GLU A 41 -6.26 -0.21 -2.95
CA GLU A 41 -5.26 0.85 -3.24
C GLU A 41 -5.54 2.09 -2.38
N GLU A 42 -4.53 2.56 -1.63
CA GLU A 42 -4.53 3.79 -0.82
C GLU A 42 -3.37 4.73 -1.21
#